data_AF-A0A4S2N054-F1
#
_entry.id   AF-A0A4S2N054-F1
#
_cell.length_a   1.000
_cell.length_b   1.000
_cell.length_c   1.000
_cell.angle_alpha   90.00
_cell.angle_beta   90.00
_cell.angle_gamma   90.00
#
_symmetry.space_group_name_H-M   'P 1'
#
loop_
_entity.id
_entity.type
_entity.pdbx_description
1 polymer ?
#
loop_
_entity_poly.entity_id
_entity_poly.type
_entity_poly.pdbx_seq_one_letter_code
_entity_poly.pdbx_strand_id
1 'polypeptide(L)'
;MPRPQRRFHTNSKKHKKVPETADDFLAAGIEYEESGDRWRPGDKLKAGRFYVRAIEAYQACLVRDPQAFDAAYNKARLHYQLAEQPNLLPNPTKELILRLLETALQEHHECLTMNPQNDDTIFNTAQVHTSLAEFWIDSGQQTHIQQIRGHFSSAIDMFQKCLASQQQQYDQFAGFGDLVPPPQVSSSSSQPMPDDSMDVDVDSEDEDTGGVSLGHHHGRQLPEESSESATSPPTEYAHVVEPVTISTLLDTTMALIHVYTLAFPHVFDQSELASTSATVEALLKERLEPLSKSLPERESDVCLALALLRCAQSEGQYRTAVSSLADWSQTIASCSWPSPATTSSLSAKADAHTSISLAALEAIPPDQMMAWKHYSFASASLGEATKLEATKAELYLARGDTDLMRSRLDGVEAAVKSRAVLRKNAGVYYRGAMKLGEGKIKIEGDVKDRMIKYEDGDETALVGLDERVARDVVADAVEEGVFGAEWMGRIGGGMDVGSDA
;
A
#
# COMPACT_ATOMS: atom_id res chain seq x y z
N MET A 1 1.03 65.22 22.73
CA MET A 1 0.08 64.78 21.67
C MET A 1 0.16 63.26 21.56
N PRO A 2 -0.80 62.49 22.11
CA PRO A 2 -0.80 61.03 21.99
C PRO A 2 -1.29 60.60 20.60
N ARG A 3 -0.64 59.58 20.03
CA ARG A 3 -0.98 58.97 18.72
C ARG A 3 -2.31 58.20 18.80
N PRO A 4 -3.14 58.18 17.74
CA PRO A 4 -4.41 57.46 17.74
C PRO A 4 -4.21 55.94 17.72
N GLN A 5 -4.91 55.23 18.60
CA GLN A 5 -4.98 53.77 18.61
C GLN A 5 -5.63 53.27 17.31
N ARG A 6 -4.90 52.42 16.56
CA ARG A 6 -5.47 51.66 15.45
C ARG A 6 -6.51 50.68 16.01
N ARG A 7 -7.76 50.83 15.61
CA ARG A 7 -8.82 49.85 15.86
C ARG A 7 -8.47 48.59 15.09
N PHE A 8 -8.27 47.47 15.78
CA PHE A 8 -8.24 46.16 15.15
C PHE A 8 -9.61 45.91 14.53
N HIS A 9 -9.69 45.76 13.21
CA HIS A 9 -10.85 45.18 12.57
C HIS A 9 -10.93 43.71 13.03
N THR A 10 -11.90 43.43 13.89
CA THR A 10 -12.32 42.06 14.16
C THR A 10 -12.96 41.53 12.89
N ASN A 11 -12.27 40.65 12.18
CA ASN A 11 -12.89 39.83 11.14
C ASN A 11 -14.04 39.06 11.80
N SER A 12 -15.29 39.45 11.48
CA SER A 12 -16.45 38.69 11.91
C SER A 12 -16.37 37.31 11.25
N LYS A 13 -16.18 36.26 12.06
CA LYS A 13 -16.38 34.88 11.61
C LYS A 13 -17.79 34.80 11.03
N LYS A 14 -17.94 34.61 9.70
CA LYS A 14 -19.21 34.19 9.12
C LYS A 14 -19.62 32.93 9.88
N HIS A 15 -20.79 32.97 10.53
CA HIS A 15 -21.38 31.77 11.10
C HIS A 15 -21.52 30.76 9.95
N LYS A 16 -20.77 29.65 9.99
CA LYS A 16 -21.07 28.51 9.12
C LYS A 16 -22.50 28.09 9.43
N LYS A 17 -23.38 28.19 8.43
CA LYS A 17 -24.76 27.72 8.53
C LYS A 17 -24.71 26.24 8.91
N VAL A 18 -25.49 25.83 9.92
CA VAL A 18 -25.57 24.42 10.29
C VAL A 18 -26.17 23.68 9.09
N PRO A 19 -25.59 22.56 8.64
CA PRO A 19 -26.14 21.81 7.52
C PRO A 19 -27.55 21.29 7.84
N GLU A 20 -28.51 21.50 6.94
CA GLU A 20 -29.91 21.09 7.14
C GLU A 20 -30.42 20.16 6.03
N THR A 21 -30.05 20.44 4.77
CA THR A 21 -30.46 19.68 3.58
C THR A 21 -29.44 18.59 3.20
N ALA A 22 -29.83 17.64 2.34
CA ALA A 22 -28.91 16.64 1.81
C ALA A 22 -27.68 17.30 1.13
N ASP A 23 -27.92 18.33 0.31
CA ASP A 23 -26.87 19.10 -0.37
C ASP A 23 -25.95 19.83 0.62
N ASP A 24 -26.51 20.41 1.70
CA ASP A 24 -25.69 21.06 2.73
C ASP A 24 -24.73 20.06 3.39
N PHE A 25 -25.21 18.83 3.66
CA PHE A 25 -24.41 17.76 4.24
C PHE A 25 -23.37 17.21 3.26
N LEU A 26 -23.71 17.09 1.97
CA LEU A 26 -22.76 16.72 0.92
C LEU A 26 -21.62 17.75 0.83
N ALA A 27 -21.95 19.04 0.76
CA ALA A 27 -20.96 20.11 0.72
C ALA A 27 -20.08 20.15 1.99
N ALA A 28 -20.67 19.91 3.17
CA ALA A 28 -19.92 19.82 4.41
C ALA A 28 -18.95 18.61 4.41
N GLY A 29 -19.37 17.47 3.86
CA GLY A 29 -18.53 16.28 3.69
C GLY A 29 -17.29 16.59 2.84
N ILE A 30 -17.50 17.21 1.68
CA ILE A 30 -16.41 17.64 0.77
C ILE A 30 -15.45 18.59 1.49
N GLU A 31 -15.95 19.59 2.22
CA GLU A 31 -15.08 20.55 2.92
C GLU A 31 -14.24 19.88 4.04
N TYR A 32 -14.82 18.91 4.75
CA TYR A 32 -14.09 18.14 5.75
C TYR A 32 -13.03 17.25 5.10
N GLU A 33 -13.35 16.64 3.97
CA GLU A 33 -12.43 15.79 3.22
C GLU A 33 -11.21 16.57 2.72
N GLU A 34 -11.43 17.69 2.04
CA GLU A 34 -10.35 18.60 1.61
C GLU A 34 -9.51 19.09 2.80
N SER A 35 -10.16 19.30 3.95
CA SER A 35 -9.44 19.63 5.19
C SER A 35 -8.55 18.48 5.63
N GLY A 36 -9.02 17.24 5.53
CA GLY A 36 -8.21 16.04 5.79
C GLY A 36 -6.96 16.01 4.91
N ASP A 37 -7.14 16.20 3.61
CA ASP A 37 -6.04 16.19 2.64
C ASP A 37 -4.99 17.26 2.93
N ARG A 38 -5.41 18.47 3.32
CA ARG A 38 -4.49 19.53 3.75
C ARG A 38 -3.63 19.17 4.96
N TRP A 39 -4.14 18.34 5.88
CA TRP A 39 -3.39 17.91 7.07
C TRP A 39 -2.58 16.64 6.84
N ARG A 40 -2.86 15.88 5.79
CA ARG A 40 -2.30 14.54 5.54
C ARG A 40 -0.77 14.52 5.46
N PRO A 41 -0.07 15.47 4.81
CA PRO A 41 1.40 15.47 4.77
C PRO A 41 2.05 15.74 6.12
N GLY A 42 1.32 16.36 7.07
CA GLY A 42 1.85 16.75 8.37
C GLY A 42 1.27 15.92 9.51
N ASP A 43 0.07 16.30 9.98
CA ASP A 43 -0.59 15.66 11.12
C ASP A 43 -1.59 14.61 10.63
N LYS A 44 -1.08 13.39 10.39
CA LYS A 44 -1.87 12.24 9.90
C LYS A 44 -3.07 11.93 10.79
N LEU A 45 -2.92 12.00 12.12
CA LEU A 45 -4.03 11.80 13.07
C LEU A 45 -5.09 12.90 12.99
N LYS A 46 -4.70 14.14 12.69
CA LYS A 46 -5.63 15.22 12.44
C LYS A 46 -6.32 15.08 11.10
N ALA A 47 -5.62 14.64 10.06
CA ALA A 47 -6.24 14.28 8.78
C ALA A 47 -7.32 13.20 8.98
N GLY A 48 -7.01 12.12 9.70
CA GLY A 48 -7.98 11.08 10.04
C GLY A 48 -9.23 11.61 10.77
N ARG A 49 -9.06 12.54 11.73
CA ARG A 49 -10.20 13.21 12.41
C ARG A 49 -11.05 14.08 11.49
N PHE A 50 -10.52 14.55 10.37
CA PHE A 50 -11.30 15.24 9.35
C PHE A 50 -12.03 14.25 8.45
N TYR A 51 -11.39 13.16 8.03
CA TYR A 51 -12.04 12.10 7.26
C TYR A 51 -13.21 11.46 8.01
N VAL A 52 -13.09 11.21 9.31
CA VAL A 52 -14.21 10.71 10.14
C VAL A 52 -15.39 11.70 10.14
N ARG A 53 -15.11 13.01 10.21
CA ARG A 53 -16.17 14.04 10.13
C ARG A 53 -16.80 14.15 8.73
N ALA A 54 -16.03 13.91 7.67
CA ALA A 54 -16.54 13.83 6.32
C ALA A 54 -17.49 12.62 6.17
N ILE A 55 -17.10 11.44 6.69
CA ILE A 55 -17.95 10.24 6.73
C ILE A 55 -19.27 10.52 7.47
N GLU A 56 -19.23 11.17 8.64
CA GLU A 56 -20.43 11.54 9.40
C GLU A 56 -21.35 12.48 8.59
N ALA A 57 -20.78 13.42 7.85
CA ALA A 57 -21.54 14.34 7.01
C ALA A 57 -22.17 13.61 5.80
N TYR A 58 -21.42 12.75 5.10
CA TYR A 58 -21.95 11.93 4.02
C TYR A 58 -23.04 10.97 4.51
N GLN A 59 -22.88 10.37 5.70
CA GLN A 59 -23.93 9.56 6.30
C GLN A 59 -25.20 10.37 6.59
N ALA A 60 -25.07 11.61 7.09
CA ALA A 60 -26.21 12.51 7.30
C ALA A 60 -26.88 12.97 6.00
N CYS A 61 -26.12 13.06 4.90
CA CYS A 61 -26.64 13.26 3.54
C CYS A 61 -27.50 12.06 3.13
N LEU A 62 -26.98 10.83 3.25
CA LEU A 62 -27.67 9.60 2.85
C LEU A 62 -28.94 9.28 3.66
N VAL A 63 -29.00 9.73 4.91
CA VAL A 63 -30.24 9.64 5.71
C VAL A 63 -31.38 10.48 5.11
N ARG A 64 -31.04 11.58 4.42
CA ARG A 64 -32.01 12.49 3.80
C ARG A 64 -32.27 12.15 2.34
N ASP A 65 -31.23 11.75 1.62
CA ASP A 65 -31.31 11.27 0.26
C ASP A 65 -30.53 9.94 0.12
N PRO A 66 -31.22 8.80 0.27
CA PRO A 66 -30.61 7.48 0.11
C PRO A 66 -30.12 7.16 -1.31
N GLN A 67 -30.36 8.03 -2.29
CA GLN A 67 -29.92 7.86 -3.68
C GLN A 67 -28.80 8.85 -4.06
N ALA A 68 -28.27 9.61 -3.10
CA ALA A 68 -27.14 10.50 -3.30
C ALA A 68 -25.84 9.70 -3.55
N PHE A 69 -25.61 9.33 -4.81
CA PHE A 69 -24.47 8.50 -5.23
C PHE A 69 -23.13 9.09 -4.79
N ASP A 70 -22.89 10.39 -4.98
CA ASP A 70 -21.62 11.04 -4.62
C ASP A 70 -21.32 10.91 -3.12
N ALA A 71 -22.34 11.08 -2.26
CA ALA A 71 -22.20 10.90 -0.83
C ALA A 71 -21.90 9.43 -0.47
N ALA A 72 -22.58 8.47 -1.11
CA ALA A 72 -22.34 7.04 -0.89
C ALA A 72 -20.92 6.65 -1.29
N TYR A 73 -20.50 7.06 -2.49
CA TYR A 73 -19.20 6.75 -3.06
C TYR A 73 -18.05 7.36 -2.25
N ASN A 74 -18.13 8.65 -1.90
CA ASN A 74 -17.10 9.30 -1.11
C ASN A 74 -17.00 8.72 0.31
N LYS A 75 -18.14 8.33 0.91
CA LYS A 75 -18.15 7.65 2.21
C LYS A 75 -17.42 6.30 2.14
N ALA A 76 -17.72 5.48 1.13
CA ALA A 76 -17.08 4.19 0.92
C ALA A 76 -15.56 4.33 0.73
N ARG A 77 -15.14 5.28 -0.12
CA ARG A 77 -13.71 5.57 -0.38
C ARG A 77 -12.98 6.02 0.88
N LEU A 78 -13.60 6.85 1.73
CA LEU A 78 -12.97 7.29 2.98
C LEU A 78 -12.85 6.18 4.02
N HIS A 79 -13.82 5.26 4.11
CA HIS A 79 -13.66 4.07 4.94
C HIS A 79 -12.50 3.20 4.45
N TYR A 80 -12.37 3.00 3.14
CA TYR A 80 -11.25 2.27 2.56
C TYR A 80 -9.92 2.98 2.83
N GLN A 81 -9.82 4.29 2.62
CA GLN A 81 -8.62 5.08 2.88
C GLN A 81 -8.16 5.01 4.34
N LEU A 82 -9.10 4.99 5.30
CA LEU A 82 -8.77 4.82 6.72
C LEU A 82 -8.26 3.41 7.04
N ALA A 83 -8.69 2.38 6.30
CA ALA A 83 -8.19 1.03 6.44
C ALA A 83 -6.76 0.89 5.91
N GLU A 84 -6.51 1.43 4.72
CA GLU A 84 -5.20 1.39 4.03
C GLU A 84 -4.12 2.22 4.73
N GLN A 85 -4.51 3.18 5.56
CA GLN A 85 -3.58 4.08 6.25
C GLN A 85 -3.80 4.09 7.76
N PRO A 86 -3.31 3.04 8.46
CA PRO A 86 -3.46 2.92 9.91
C PRO A 86 -2.91 4.12 10.70
N ASN A 87 -1.94 4.85 10.15
CA ASN A 87 -1.35 6.07 10.76
C ASN A 87 -2.31 7.28 10.76
N LEU A 88 -3.44 7.21 10.06
CA LEU A 88 -4.54 8.17 10.19
C LEU A 88 -5.39 7.91 11.45
N LEU A 89 -5.25 6.73 12.06
CA LEU A 89 -6.03 6.29 13.21
C LEU A 89 -5.22 6.43 14.51
N PRO A 90 -5.83 6.85 15.62
CA PRO A 90 -5.10 7.05 16.89
C PRO A 90 -4.63 5.74 17.52
N ASN A 91 -5.38 4.64 17.37
CA ASN A 91 -5.07 3.32 17.90
C ASN A 91 -5.53 2.25 16.89
N PRO A 92 -4.81 2.06 15.77
CA PRO A 92 -5.17 1.04 14.80
C PRO A 92 -4.99 -0.34 15.42
N THR A 93 -5.99 -1.21 15.22
CA THR A 93 -5.97 -2.63 15.62
C THR A 93 -6.35 -3.46 14.41
N LYS A 94 -5.87 -4.72 14.31
CA LYS A 94 -6.21 -5.60 13.18
C LYS A 94 -7.73 -5.74 13.01
N GLU A 95 -8.47 -5.83 14.12
CA GLU A 95 -9.93 -5.90 14.14
C GLU A 95 -10.62 -4.60 13.68
N LEU A 96 -10.01 -3.43 13.92
CA LEU A 96 -10.53 -2.17 13.38
C LEU A 96 -10.30 -2.10 11.88
N ILE A 97 -9.11 -2.47 11.40
CA ILE A 97 -8.78 -2.46 9.97
C ILE A 97 -9.70 -3.42 9.20
N LEU A 98 -9.89 -4.65 9.68
CA LEU A 98 -10.82 -5.60 9.06
C LEU A 98 -12.23 -5.03 8.96
N ARG A 99 -12.76 -4.45 10.05
CA ARG A 99 -14.10 -3.85 10.03
C ARG A 99 -14.21 -2.68 9.06
N LEU A 100 -13.18 -1.86 8.91
CA LEU A 100 -13.16 -0.76 7.95
C LEU A 100 -13.19 -1.29 6.51
N LEU A 101 -12.40 -2.34 6.21
CA LEU A 101 -12.41 -2.99 4.90
C LEU A 101 -13.77 -3.63 4.58
N GLU A 102 -14.36 -4.37 5.52
CA GLU A 102 -15.69 -4.97 5.35
C GLU A 102 -16.78 -3.90 5.17
N THR A 103 -16.70 -2.80 5.91
CA THR A 103 -17.61 -1.66 5.77
C THR A 103 -17.46 -1.01 4.39
N ALA A 104 -16.22 -0.74 3.97
CA ALA A 104 -15.95 -0.16 2.65
C ALA A 104 -16.46 -1.06 1.52
N LEU A 105 -16.26 -2.38 1.62
CA LEU A 105 -16.75 -3.34 0.63
C LEU A 105 -18.27 -3.30 0.51
N GLN A 106 -18.98 -3.33 1.65
CA GLN A 106 -20.44 -3.26 1.69
C GLN A 106 -20.95 -1.97 1.06
N GLU A 107 -20.36 -0.82 1.39
CA GLU A 107 -20.76 0.48 0.87
C GLU A 107 -20.45 0.64 -0.62
N HIS A 108 -19.34 0.08 -1.10
CA HIS A 108 -19.04 0.02 -2.52
C HIS A 108 -20.04 -0.85 -3.30
N HIS A 109 -20.49 -1.98 -2.73
CA HIS A 109 -21.57 -2.77 -3.35
C HIS A 109 -22.90 -2.01 -3.42
N GLU A 110 -23.21 -1.17 -2.41
CA GLU A 110 -24.37 -0.28 -2.46
C GLU A 110 -24.22 0.76 -3.58
N CYS A 111 -23.03 1.33 -3.76
CA CYS A 111 -22.72 2.22 -4.89
C CYS A 111 -22.92 1.52 -6.25
N LEU A 112 -22.46 0.26 -6.39
CA LEU A 112 -22.65 -0.53 -7.61
C LEU A 112 -24.12 -0.90 -7.85
N THR A 113 -24.95 -0.96 -6.82
CA THR A 113 -26.39 -1.16 -6.98
C THR A 113 -27.05 0.09 -7.58
N MET A 114 -26.58 1.28 -7.20
CA MET A 114 -27.05 2.56 -7.74
C MET A 114 -26.51 2.81 -9.16
N ASN A 115 -25.23 2.54 -9.41
CA ASN A 115 -24.59 2.73 -10.71
C ASN A 115 -23.65 1.55 -11.07
N PRO A 116 -24.18 0.47 -11.68
CA PRO A 116 -23.42 -0.76 -11.96
C PRO A 116 -22.30 -0.64 -13.01
N GLN A 117 -22.23 0.51 -13.71
CA GLN A 117 -21.27 0.78 -14.79
C GLN A 117 -20.29 1.90 -14.42
N ASN A 118 -20.28 2.36 -13.16
CA ASN A 118 -19.30 3.34 -12.71
C ASN A 118 -17.93 2.67 -12.53
N ASP A 119 -16.99 2.97 -13.42
CA ASP A 119 -15.67 2.34 -13.45
C ASP A 119 -14.87 2.60 -12.17
N ASP A 120 -14.96 3.79 -11.58
CA ASP A 120 -14.24 4.12 -10.35
C ASP A 120 -14.72 3.30 -9.17
N THR A 121 -16.03 3.08 -9.06
CA THR A 121 -16.62 2.20 -8.06
C THR A 121 -16.19 0.76 -8.31
N ILE A 122 -16.20 0.28 -9.56
CA ILE A 122 -15.76 -1.09 -9.89
C ILE A 122 -14.28 -1.26 -9.49
N PHE A 123 -13.43 -0.32 -9.87
CA PHE A 123 -12.00 -0.32 -9.56
C PHE A 123 -11.75 -0.33 -8.05
N ASN A 124 -12.36 0.59 -7.32
CA ASN A 124 -12.14 0.70 -5.87
C ASN A 124 -12.71 -0.51 -5.12
N THR A 125 -13.82 -1.08 -5.57
CA THR A 125 -14.33 -2.34 -4.98
C THR A 125 -13.32 -3.47 -5.18
N ALA A 126 -12.69 -3.56 -6.36
CA ALA A 126 -11.66 -4.57 -6.64
C ALA A 126 -10.43 -4.37 -5.75
N GLN A 127 -10.03 -3.13 -5.50
CA GLN A 127 -8.97 -2.81 -4.52
C GLN A 127 -9.36 -3.28 -3.11
N VAL A 128 -10.57 -3.00 -2.63
CA VAL A 128 -11.02 -3.45 -1.30
C VAL A 128 -11.00 -4.97 -1.18
N HIS A 129 -11.42 -5.70 -2.23
CA HIS A 129 -11.28 -7.16 -2.26
C HIS A 129 -9.81 -7.60 -2.17
N THR A 130 -8.91 -6.91 -2.85
CA THR A 130 -7.46 -7.21 -2.83
C THR A 130 -6.91 -7.05 -1.41
N SER A 131 -7.17 -5.91 -0.76
CA SER A 131 -6.72 -5.66 0.62
C SER A 131 -7.34 -6.61 1.64
N LEU A 132 -8.59 -7.04 1.45
CA LEU A 132 -9.21 -8.08 2.28
C LEU A 132 -8.49 -9.43 2.12
N ALA A 133 -8.11 -9.81 0.90
CA ALA A 133 -7.36 -11.03 0.67
C ALA A 133 -5.98 -10.97 1.34
N GLU A 134 -5.26 -9.86 1.22
CA GLU A 134 -3.99 -9.61 1.90
C GLU A 134 -4.12 -9.68 3.41
N PHE A 135 -5.12 -9.00 3.98
CA PHE A 135 -5.39 -9.07 5.43
C PHE A 135 -5.55 -10.51 5.92
N TRP A 136 -6.26 -11.36 5.16
CA TRP A 136 -6.45 -12.76 5.52
C TRP A 136 -5.18 -13.60 5.33
N ILE A 137 -4.34 -13.30 4.33
CA ILE A 137 -3.01 -13.91 4.16
C ILE A 137 -2.14 -13.60 5.38
N ASP A 138 -2.05 -12.33 5.77
CA ASP A 138 -1.27 -11.83 6.91
C ASP A 138 -1.79 -12.31 8.27
N SER A 139 -3.02 -12.83 8.31
CA SER A 139 -3.57 -13.43 9.53
C SER A 139 -2.99 -14.83 9.83
N GLY A 140 -2.27 -15.44 8.88
CA GLY A 140 -1.63 -16.76 9.01
C GLY A 140 -2.60 -17.95 9.12
N GLN A 141 -3.91 -17.70 9.07
CA GLN A 141 -4.94 -18.71 9.29
C GLN A 141 -5.34 -19.41 7.99
N GLN A 142 -4.79 -20.61 7.76
CA GLN A 142 -5.13 -21.45 6.59
C GLN A 142 -6.62 -21.75 6.42
N THR A 143 -7.43 -21.61 7.48
CA THR A 143 -8.89 -21.77 7.44
C THR A 143 -9.58 -20.76 6.52
N HIS A 144 -8.91 -19.67 6.14
CA HIS A 144 -9.48 -18.62 5.29
C HIS A 144 -9.22 -18.79 3.80
N ILE A 145 -8.65 -19.91 3.36
CA ILE A 145 -8.27 -20.10 1.94
C ILE A 145 -9.44 -19.90 0.96
N GLN A 146 -10.66 -20.31 1.32
CA GLN A 146 -11.84 -20.12 0.48
C GLN A 146 -12.27 -18.64 0.43
N GLN A 147 -12.09 -17.91 1.53
CA GLN A 147 -12.38 -16.48 1.60
C GLN A 147 -11.35 -15.70 0.78
N ILE A 148 -10.06 -15.98 0.96
CA ILE A 148 -8.95 -15.40 0.16
C ILE A 148 -9.21 -15.63 -1.33
N ARG A 149 -9.54 -16.87 -1.72
CA ARG A 149 -9.90 -17.23 -3.10
C ARG A 149 -11.09 -16.44 -3.63
N GLY A 150 -12.16 -16.33 -2.82
CA GLY A 150 -13.35 -15.56 -3.18
C GLY A 150 -13.01 -14.09 -3.45
N HIS A 151 -12.23 -13.46 -2.57
CA HIS A 151 -11.80 -12.08 -2.73
C HIS A 151 -10.94 -11.88 -3.99
N PHE A 152 -9.92 -12.73 -4.23
CA PHE A 152 -9.11 -12.62 -5.45
C PHE A 152 -9.93 -12.86 -6.74
N SER A 153 -10.85 -13.83 -6.74
CA SER A 153 -11.73 -14.04 -7.90
C SER A 153 -12.57 -12.81 -8.19
N SER A 154 -13.17 -12.20 -7.17
CA SER A 154 -13.95 -10.96 -7.34
C SER A 154 -13.06 -9.80 -7.81
N ALA A 155 -11.87 -9.62 -7.23
CA ALA A 155 -10.96 -8.56 -7.66
C ALA A 155 -10.54 -8.73 -9.14
N ILE A 156 -10.17 -9.95 -9.56
CA ILE A 156 -9.80 -10.25 -10.95
C ILE A 156 -10.97 -9.92 -11.90
N ASP A 157 -12.17 -10.42 -11.61
CA ASP A 157 -13.34 -10.20 -12.46
C ASP A 157 -13.68 -8.71 -12.58
N MET A 158 -13.59 -7.97 -11.48
CA MET A 158 -13.90 -6.54 -11.43
C MET A 158 -12.85 -5.69 -12.14
N PHE A 159 -11.55 -5.96 -11.96
CA PHE A 159 -10.50 -5.26 -12.71
C PHE A 159 -10.56 -5.58 -14.20
N GLN A 160 -10.85 -6.82 -14.60
CA GLN A 160 -11.07 -7.16 -16.01
C GLN A 160 -12.26 -6.42 -16.61
N LYS A 161 -13.38 -6.33 -15.87
CA LYS A 161 -14.56 -5.56 -16.29
C LYS A 161 -14.24 -4.07 -16.42
N CYS A 162 -13.57 -3.48 -15.42
CA CYS A 162 -13.14 -2.09 -15.42
C CYS A 162 -12.23 -1.79 -16.62
N LEU A 163 -11.19 -2.62 -16.83
CA LEU A 163 -10.26 -2.46 -17.94
C LEU A 163 -10.95 -2.55 -19.30
N ALA A 164 -11.91 -3.47 -19.47
CA ALA A 164 -12.67 -3.59 -20.71
C ALA A 164 -13.54 -2.34 -20.99
N SER A 165 -14.20 -1.81 -19.95
CA SER A 165 -14.99 -0.58 -20.03
C SER A 165 -14.11 0.63 -20.36
N GLN A 166 -13.00 0.80 -19.65
CA GLN A 166 -12.03 1.87 -19.87
C GLN A 166 -11.44 1.82 -21.28
N GLN A 167 -11.08 0.63 -21.78
CA GLN A 167 -10.57 0.47 -23.15
C GLN A 167 -11.62 0.92 -24.18
N GLN A 168 -12.87 0.50 -24.00
CA GLN A 168 -13.95 0.90 -24.88
C GLN A 168 -14.16 2.43 -24.88
N GLN A 169 -14.03 3.08 -23.73
CA GLN A 169 -14.12 4.54 -23.62
C GLN A 169 -12.93 5.23 -24.30
N TYR A 170 -11.71 4.74 -24.06
CA TYR A 170 -10.50 5.26 -24.70
C TYR A 170 -10.60 5.20 -26.23
N ASP A 171 -11.01 4.05 -26.78
CA ASP A 171 -11.15 3.85 -28.23
C ASP A 171 -12.20 4.78 -28.86
N GLN A 172 -13.30 5.03 -28.14
CA GLN A 172 -14.33 5.99 -28.57
C GLN A 172 -13.76 7.41 -28.62
N PHE A 173 -13.08 7.85 -27.56
CA PHE A 173 -12.48 9.19 -27.51
C PHE A 173 -11.37 9.37 -28.55
N ALA A 174 -10.50 8.36 -28.74
CA ALA A 174 -9.46 8.38 -29.76
C ALA A 174 -10.04 8.47 -31.19
N GLY A 175 -11.15 7.77 -31.45
CA GLY A 175 -11.86 7.82 -32.73
C GLY A 175 -12.48 9.18 -33.07
N PHE A 176 -12.76 10.04 -32.08
CA PHE A 176 -13.20 11.43 -32.31
C PHE A 176 -12.04 12.38 -32.65
N GLY A 177 -10.81 12.08 -32.20
CA GLY A 177 -9.62 12.89 -32.45
C GLY A 177 -9.22 12.99 -33.93
N ASP A 178 -9.52 11.97 -34.73
CA ASP A 178 -9.23 11.94 -36.18
C ASP A 178 -10.25 12.74 -37.03
N LEU A 179 -11.36 13.20 -36.44
CA LEU A 179 -12.42 13.94 -37.14
C LEU A 179 -12.40 15.46 -36.90
N VAL A 180 -11.50 15.95 -36.04
CA VAL A 180 -11.36 17.38 -35.73
C VAL A 180 -10.02 17.90 -36.27
N PRO A 181 -10.01 18.74 -37.33
CA PRO A 181 -8.79 19.41 -37.75
C PRO A 181 -8.27 20.29 -36.60
N PRO A 182 -6.95 20.39 -36.38
CA PRO A 182 -6.41 21.22 -35.32
C PRO A 182 -6.93 22.66 -35.47
N PRO A 183 -7.40 23.32 -34.40
CA PRO A 183 -7.81 24.71 -34.45
C PRO A 183 -6.61 25.55 -34.87
N GLN A 184 -6.79 26.36 -35.93
CA GLN A 184 -5.78 27.31 -36.35
C GLN A 184 -5.55 28.31 -35.22
N VAL A 185 -4.37 28.23 -34.61
CA VAL A 185 -3.91 29.15 -33.58
C VAL A 185 -3.77 30.52 -34.23
N SER A 186 -4.80 31.35 -34.06
CA SER A 186 -4.75 32.77 -34.36
C SER A 186 -3.98 33.44 -33.22
N SER A 187 -2.80 33.93 -33.56
CA SER A 187 -1.93 34.70 -32.69
C SER A 187 -2.57 36.06 -32.36
N SER A 188 -3.06 36.22 -31.13
CA SER A 188 -3.35 37.52 -30.56
C SER A 188 -2.70 37.69 -29.19
N SER A 189 -1.60 38.44 -29.23
CA SER A 189 -1.13 39.41 -28.22
C SER A 189 -1.03 38.98 -26.76
N SER A 190 0.21 38.69 -26.38
CA SER A 190 0.76 38.82 -25.04
C SER A 190 0.53 40.22 -24.46
N GLN A 191 -0.04 40.30 -23.25
CA GLN A 191 0.24 41.38 -22.30
C GLN A 191 0.72 40.79 -20.97
N PRO A 192 1.71 41.42 -20.29
CA PRO A 192 2.32 40.89 -19.08
C PRO A 192 1.53 41.31 -17.84
N MET A 193 1.26 40.35 -16.96
CA MET A 193 0.82 40.62 -15.58
C MET A 193 2.03 40.99 -14.70
N PRO A 194 1.87 41.84 -13.68
CA PRO A 194 2.96 42.21 -12.79
C PRO A 194 3.26 41.09 -11.79
N ASP A 195 4.57 40.95 -11.58
CA ASP A 195 5.30 40.22 -10.55
C ASP A 195 4.83 40.58 -9.13
N ASP A 196 4.34 39.58 -8.38
CA ASP A 196 4.23 39.64 -6.92
C ASP A 196 4.89 38.39 -6.35
N SER A 197 6.14 38.58 -5.97
CA SER A 197 7.03 37.64 -5.30
C SER A 197 6.58 37.40 -3.86
N MET A 198 6.36 36.14 -3.51
CA MET A 198 6.60 35.66 -2.15
C MET A 198 7.35 34.33 -2.22
N ASP A 199 8.64 34.43 -1.90
CA ASP A 199 9.52 33.32 -1.54
C ASP A 199 8.91 32.52 -0.39
N VAL A 200 8.74 31.22 -0.60
CA VAL A 200 8.71 30.24 0.48
C VAL A 200 9.55 29.04 0.04
N ASP A 201 10.79 29.03 0.51
CA ASP A 201 11.64 27.84 0.52
C ASP A 201 11.01 26.77 1.41
N VAL A 202 10.56 25.67 0.82
CA VAL A 202 10.36 24.39 1.52
C VAL A 202 10.86 23.28 0.61
N ASP A 203 12.03 22.74 0.96
CA ASP A 203 12.50 21.44 0.50
C ASP A 203 11.45 20.38 0.87
N SER A 204 10.81 19.79 -0.15
CA SER A 204 9.95 18.62 0.01
C SER A 204 10.74 17.38 -0.44
N GLU A 205 11.13 16.56 0.53
CA GLU A 205 11.59 15.18 0.29
C GLU A 205 10.37 14.32 -0.09
N ASP A 206 10.50 13.62 -1.21
CA ASP A 206 9.55 12.62 -1.71
C ASP A 206 9.48 11.44 -0.72
N GLU A 207 8.36 11.29 0.00
CA GLU A 207 7.98 10.01 0.62
C GLU A 207 7.05 9.25 -0.33
N ASP A 208 7.62 8.22 -0.94
CA ASP A 208 6.96 7.19 -1.74
C ASP A 208 6.05 6.32 -0.84
N THR A 209 4.83 6.80 -0.59
CA THR A 209 3.76 5.96 -0.03
C THR A 209 2.92 5.42 -1.17
N GLY A 210 3.02 4.12 -1.43
CA GLY A 210 2.31 3.35 -2.46
C GLY A 210 0.79 3.29 -2.30
N GLY A 211 0.12 4.46 -2.34
CA GLY A 211 -1.30 4.58 -2.61
C GLY A 211 -1.48 5.12 -4.02
N VAL A 212 -2.02 4.30 -4.94
CA VAL A 212 -2.35 4.71 -6.30
C VAL A 212 -3.30 5.92 -6.21
N SER A 213 -2.79 7.11 -6.54
CA SER A 213 -3.58 8.33 -6.59
C SER A 213 -4.42 8.32 -7.86
N LEU A 214 -5.61 7.71 -7.80
CA LEU A 214 -6.62 7.89 -8.84
C LEU A 214 -7.30 9.25 -8.66
N GLY A 215 -7.30 10.02 -9.74
CA GLY A 215 -8.26 11.08 -10.07
C GLY A 215 -8.64 12.03 -8.93
N HIS A 216 -7.97 13.18 -8.87
CA HIS A 216 -8.51 14.30 -8.11
C HIS A 216 -9.80 14.80 -8.76
N HIS A 217 -10.96 14.53 -8.16
CA HIS A 217 -12.18 15.27 -8.45
C HIS A 217 -12.02 16.73 -7.98
N HIS A 218 -11.40 17.57 -8.82
CA HIS A 218 -11.38 19.01 -8.60
C HIS A 218 -12.76 19.58 -8.95
N GLY A 219 -13.61 19.74 -7.94
CA GLY A 219 -14.74 20.66 -7.98
C GLY A 219 -14.25 22.11 -8.06
N ARG A 220 -13.73 22.54 -9.21
CA ARG A 220 -13.22 23.90 -9.42
C ARG A 220 -14.40 24.86 -9.67
N GLN A 221 -14.88 25.54 -8.64
CA GLN A 221 -15.69 26.75 -8.80
C GLN A 221 -14.81 27.98 -9.03
N LEU A 222 -15.05 28.69 -10.14
CA LEU A 222 -14.55 30.05 -10.37
C LEU A 222 -15.29 31.04 -9.43
N PRO A 223 -14.66 32.17 -9.06
CA PRO A 223 -15.24 33.11 -8.12
C PRO A 223 -16.38 33.91 -8.77
N GLU A 224 -17.62 33.74 -8.29
CA GLU A 224 -18.73 34.58 -8.70
C GLU A 224 -18.77 35.88 -7.87
N GLU A 225 -18.73 36.99 -8.62
CA GLU A 225 -19.03 38.33 -8.16
C GLU A 225 -20.49 38.41 -7.67
N SER A 226 -20.64 39.10 -6.55
CA SER A 226 -21.91 39.44 -5.92
C SER A 226 -22.88 40.18 -6.86
N SER A 227 -24.07 39.63 -7.08
CA SER A 227 -25.26 40.45 -7.33
C SER A 227 -26.56 39.75 -6.87
N GLU A 228 -27.45 40.56 -6.28
CA GLU A 228 -28.67 40.15 -5.61
C GLU A 228 -29.82 39.80 -6.57
N SER A 229 -30.67 38.87 -6.12
CA SER A 229 -32.08 38.66 -6.47
C SER A 229 -32.48 38.49 -7.95
N ALA A 230 -32.68 37.23 -8.34
CA ALA A 230 -33.85 36.80 -9.11
C ALA A 230 -33.91 35.26 -9.03
N THR A 231 -35.12 34.70 -8.97
CA THR A 231 -35.40 33.26 -9.06
C THR A 231 -34.67 32.64 -10.25
N SER A 232 -33.57 31.94 -9.99
CA SER A 232 -32.84 31.14 -10.97
C SER A 232 -33.57 29.81 -11.19
N PRO A 233 -33.67 29.32 -12.45
CA PRO A 233 -34.06 27.94 -12.72
C PRO A 233 -33.04 26.98 -12.08
N PRO A 234 -33.39 25.70 -11.85
CA PRO A 234 -32.48 24.74 -11.22
C PRO A 234 -31.15 24.72 -11.97
N THR A 235 -30.08 25.04 -11.25
CA THR A 235 -28.71 25.01 -11.77
C THR A 235 -28.41 23.58 -12.19
N GLU A 236 -28.50 23.31 -13.49
CA GLU A 236 -28.14 22.01 -14.06
C GLU A 236 -26.61 21.94 -14.10
N TYR A 237 -26.02 21.30 -13.10
CA TYR A 237 -24.58 21.09 -13.05
C TYR A 237 -24.19 20.05 -14.10
N ALA A 238 -23.40 20.47 -15.10
CA ALA A 238 -22.83 19.56 -16.08
C ALA A 238 -21.71 18.75 -15.41
N HIS A 239 -21.88 17.42 -15.32
CA HIS A 239 -20.84 16.51 -14.85
C HIS A 239 -19.77 16.35 -15.93
N VAL A 240 -18.59 16.94 -15.74
CA VAL A 240 -17.45 16.74 -16.63
C VAL A 240 -16.86 15.36 -16.33
N VAL A 241 -17.03 14.41 -17.25
CA VAL A 241 -16.38 13.10 -17.17
C VAL A 241 -14.95 13.25 -17.69
N GLU A 242 -13.96 12.99 -16.84
CA GLU A 242 -12.57 12.98 -17.28
C GLU A 242 -12.34 11.85 -18.29
N PRO A 243 -11.64 12.11 -19.41
CA PRO A 243 -11.40 11.10 -20.41
C PRO A 243 -10.44 10.03 -19.87
N VAL A 244 -10.73 8.76 -20.14
CA VAL A 244 -9.79 7.66 -19.91
C VAL A 244 -8.52 7.92 -20.70
N THR A 245 -7.37 7.77 -20.05
CA THR A 245 -6.04 7.96 -20.65
C THR A 245 -5.28 6.64 -20.76
N ILE A 246 -4.16 6.64 -21.50
CA ILE A 246 -3.21 5.52 -21.50
C ILE A 246 -2.70 5.25 -20.09
N SER A 247 -2.47 6.29 -19.28
CA SER A 247 -2.06 6.14 -17.87
C SER A 247 -3.12 5.41 -17.07
N THR A 248 -4.39 5.79 -17.20
CA THR A 248 -5.51 5.13 -16.52
C THR A 248 -5.59 3.64 -16.88
N LEU A 249 -5.43 3.30 -18.16
CA LEU A 249 -5.39 1.90 -18.62
C LEU A 249 -4.19 1.13 -18.04
N LEU A 250 -3.02 1.78 -17.96
CA LEU A 250 -1.83 1.19 -17.35
C LEU A 250 -2.04 0.94 -15.86
N ASP A 251 -2.59 1.91 -15.12
CA ASP A 251 -2.81 1.79 -13.69
C ASP A 251 -3.79 0.63 -13.37
N THR A 252 -4.87 0.48 -14.13
CA THR A 252 -5.78 -0.68 -14.02
C THR A 252 -5.13 -1.99 -14.40
N THR A 253 -4.28 -2.00 -15.43
CA THR A 253 -3.53 -3.21 -15.83
C THR A 253 -2.53 -3.61 -14.73
N MET A 254 -1.84 -2.65 -14.12
CA MET A 254 -0.89 -2.87 -13.04
C MET A 254 -1.58 -3.34 -11.76
N ALA A 255 -2.75 -2.79 -11.43
CA ALA A 255 -3.58 -3.28 -10.33
C ALA A 255 -4.00 -4.75 -10.53
N LEU A 256 -4.42 -5.12 -11.75
CA LEU A 256 -4.74 -6.52 -12.06
C LEU A 256 -3.51 -7.43 -11.97
N ILE A 257 -2.35 -6.99 -12.44
CA ILE A 257 -1.08 -7.73 -12.29
C ILE A 257 -0.73 -7.94 -10.82
N HIS A 258 -0.94 -6.92 -9.99
CA HIS A 258 -0.70 -7.00 -8.56
C HIS A 258 -1.60 -8.06 -7.89
N VAL A 259 -2.89 -8.11 -8.25
CA VAL A 259 -3.80 -9.17 -7.79
C VAL A 259 -3.29 -10.56 -8.17
N TYR A 260 -2.85 -10.76 -9.42
CA TYR A 260 -2.27 -12.05 -9.82
C TYR A 260 -1.00 -12.38 -9.05
N THR A 261 -0.15 -11.38 -8.80
CA THR A 261 1.09 -11.54 -8.02
C THR A 261 0.79 -12.07 -6.62
N LEU A 262 -0.22 -11.52 -5.96
CA LEU A 262 -0.65 -11.99 -4.65
C LEU A 262 -1.38 -13.35 -4.72
N ALA A 263 -2.16 -13.61 -5.76
CA ALA A 263 -2.97 -14.82 -5.87
C ALA A 263 -2.12 -16.08 -6.16
N PHE A 264 -1.05 -15.97 -6.95
CA PHE A 264 -0.27 -17.13 -7.42
C PHE A 264 0.25 -18.06 -6.31
N PRO A 265 0.87 -17.56 -5.23
CA PRO A 265 1.39 -18.42 -4.16
C PRO A 265 0.30 -19.09 -3.31
N HIS A 266 -0.93 -18.57 -3.34
CA HIS A 266 -1.94 -18.91 -2.34
C HIS A 266 -3.14 -19.68 -2.90
N VAL A 267 -3.73 -19.25 -4.01
CA VAL A 267 -5.10 -19.71 -4.36
C VAL A 267 -5.18 -20.60 -5.60
N PHE A 268 -4.26 -20.51 -6.55
CA PHE A 268 -4.35 -21.35 -7.75
C PHE A 268 -3.83 -22.76 -7.51
N ASP A 269 -4.64 -23.75 -7.83
CA ASP A 269 -4.23 -25.15 -7.77
C ASP A 269 -3.53 -25.60 -9.06
N GLN A 270 -3.01 -26.84 -9.06
CA GLN A 270 -2.31 -27.41 -10.20
C GLN A 270 -3.15 -27.41 -11.49
N SER A 271 -4.47 -27.54 -11.40
CA SER A 271 -5.36 -27.59 -12.57
C SER A 271 -5.61 -26.22 -13.18
N GLU A 272 -5.59 -25.17 -12.36
CA GLU A 272 -5.83 -23.79 -12.79
C GLU A 272 -4.56 -23.08 -13.26
N LEU A 273 -3.40 -23.42 -12.70
CA LEU A 273 -2.13 -22.71 -12.96
C LEU A 273 -1.80 -22.57 -14.45
N ALA A 274 -2.04 -23.60 -15.25
CA ALA A 274 -1.77 -23.56 -16.68
C ALA A 274 -2.65 -22.53 -17.41
N SER A 275 -3.97 -22.56 -17.15
CA SER A 275 -4.91 -21.59 -17.73
C SER A 275 -4.67 -20.18 -17.23
N THR A 276 -4.43 -20.00 -15.92
CA THR A 276 -4.16 -18.70 -15.32
C THR A 276 -2.86 -18.11 -15.86
N SER A 277 -1.81 -18.93 -15.99
CA SER A 277 -0.55 -18.49 -16.60
C SER A 277 -0.76 -18.03 -18.04
N ALA A 278 -1.56 -18.74 -18.83
CA ALA A 278 -1.86 -18.34 -20.21
C ALA A 278 -2.64 -17.01 -20.27
N THR A 279 -3.61 -16.80 -19.37
CA THR A 279 -4.35 -15.54 -19.24
C THR A 279 -3.42 -14.38 -18.89
N VAL A 280 -2.50 -14.61 -17.94
CA VAL A 280 -1.52 -13.60 -17.53
C VAL A 280 -0.56 -13.29 -18.68
N GLU A 281 -0.02 -14.27 -19.40
CA GLU A 281 0.82 -14.00 -20.58
C GLU A 281 0.09 -13.17 -21.65
N ALA A 282 -1.19 -13.46 -21.88
CA ALA A 282 -1.99 -12.67 -22.81
C ALA A 282 -2.14 -11.22 -22.32
N LEU A 283 -2.42 -11.01 -21.03
CA LEU A 283 -2.47 -9.66 -20.43
C LEU A 283 -1.16 -8.90 -20.60
N LEU A 284 -0.02 -9.55 -20.31
CA LEU A 284 1.30 -8.93 -20.45
C LEU A 284 1.58 -8.51 -21.90
N LYS A 285 1.35 -9.42 -22.84
CA LYS A 285 1.66 -9.21 -24.26
C LYS A 285 0.69 -8.25 -24.95
N GLU A 286 -0.61 -8.38 -24.69
CA GLU A 286 -1.66 -7.67 -25.42
C GLU A 286 -2.03 -6.32 -24.79
N ARG A 287 -1.63 -6.07 -23.54
CA ARG A 287 -1.95 -4.83 -22.82
C ARG A 287 -0.71 -4.16 -22.25
N LEU A 288 0.00 -4.82 -21.34
CA LEU A 288 1.10 -4.18 -20.60
C LEU A 288 2.22 -3.71 -21.54
N GLU A 289 2.67 -4.56 -22.47
CA GLU A 289 3.73 -4.24 -23.42
C GLU A 289 3.42 -3.01 -24.30
N PRO A 290 2.25 -2.91 -24.98
CA PRO A 290 1.86 -1.69 -25.69
C PRO A 290 1.79 -0.45 -24.80
N LEU A 291 1.13 -0.55 -23.64
CA LEU A 291 0.93 0.59 -22.73
C LEU A 291 2.27 1.12 -22.19
N SER A 292 3.17 0.21 -21.78
CA SER A 292 4.50 0.56 -21.30
C SER A 292 5.34 1.27 -22.36
N LYS A 293 5.27 0.85 -23.63
CA LYS A 293 5.97 1.54 -24.74
C LYS A 293 5.45 2.97 -24.95
N SER A 294 4.19 3.24 -24.62
CA SER A 294 3.59 4.57 -24.73
C SER A 294 3.88 5.47 -23.51
N LEU A 295 4.36 4.91 -22.40
CA LEU A 295 4.63 5.59 -21.13
C LEU A 295 6.04 5.23 -20.62
N PRO A 296 7.12 5.61 -21.33
CA PRO A 296 8.50 5.24 -20.96
C PRO A 296 8.91 5.75 -19.56
N GLU A 297 8.32 6.84 -19.08
CA GLU A 297 8.52 7.35 -17.72
C GLU A 297 8.02 6.39 -16.63
N ARG A 298 7.14 5.44 -16.97
CA ARG A 298 6.61 4.40 -16.07
C ARG A 298 7.33 3.05 -16.26
N GLU A 299 8.39 2.97 -17.07
CA GLU A 299 9.09 1.72 -17.37
C GLU A 299 9.63 1.02 -16.10
N SER A 300 10.15 1.80 -15.15
CA SER A 300 10.66 1.26 -13.87
C SER A 300 9.57 0.53 -13.07
N ASP A 301 8.38 1.12 -12.95
CA ASP A 301 7.25 0.54 -12.22
C ASP A 301 6.79 -0.76 -12.89
N VAL A 302 6.66 -0.73 -14.21
CA VAL A 302 6.29 -1.90 -15.03
C VAL A 302 7.31 -3.02 -14.86
N CYS A 303 8.60 -2.69 -14.90
CA CYS A 303 9.70 -3.63 -14.71
C CYS A 303 9.64 -4.30 -13.32
N LEU A 304 9.37 -3.52 -12.28
CA LEU A 304 9.22 -4.05 -10.91
C LEU A 304 8.03 -5.00 -10.80
N ALA A 305 6.85 -4.59 -11.28
CA ALA A 305 5.65 -5.43 -11.22
C ALA A 305 5.81 -6.72 -12.01
N LEU A 306 6.47 -6.67 -13.17
CA LEU A 306 6.82 -7.86 -13.94
C LEU A 306 7.75 -8.80 -13.15
N ALA A 307 8.82 -8.28 -12.54
CA ALA A 307 9.73 -9.10 -11.76
C ALA A 307 9.02 -9.80 -10.59
N LEU A 308 8.18 -9.07 -9.85
CA LEU A 308 7.38 -9.59 -8.74
C LEU A 308 6.39 -10.67 -9.21
N LEU A 309 5.62 -10.40 -10.27
CA LEU A 309 4.68 -11.36 -10.86
C LEU A 309 5.38 -12.66 -11.27
N ARG A 310 6.56 -12.57 -11.91
CA ARG A 310 7.33 -13.75 -12.32
C ARG A 310 7.83 -14.56 -11.13
N CYS A 311 8.30 -13.89 -10.09
CA CYS A 311 8.71 -14.56 -8.85
C CYS A 311 7.53 -15.28 -8.19
N ALA A 312 6.38 -14.61 -8.05
CA ALA A 312 5.17 -15.18 -7.46
C ALA A 312 4.58 -16.34 -8.27
N GLN A 313 4.54 -16.23 -9.60
CA GLN A 313 4.11 -17.31 -10.48
C GLN A 313 4.99 -18.56 -10.30
N SER A 314 6.30 -18.38 -10.21
CA SER A 314 7.23 -19.49 -10.03
C SER A 314 7.11 -20.11 -8.63
N GLU A 315 6.85 -19.30 -7.61
CA GLU A 315 6.51 -19.78 -6.26
C GLU A 315 5.25 -20.64 -6.26
N GLY A 316 4.16 -20.16 -6.87
CA GLY A 316 2.90 -20.92 -7.00
C GLY A 316 3.10 -22.26 -7.72
N GLN A 317 3.87 -22.27 -8.82
CA GLN A 317 4.24 -23.51 -9.52
C GLN A 317 5.05 -24.47 -8.64
N TYR A 318 5.97 -23.96 -7.83
CA TYR A 318 6.73 -24.79 -6.89
C TYR A 318 5.81 -25.37 -5.79
N ARG A 319 4.98 -24.53 -5.15
CA ARG A 319 4.08 -24.94 -4.05
C ARG A 319 3.06 -25.99 -4.48
N THR A 320 2.65 -25.98 -5.75
CA THR A 320 1.76 -26.97 -6.37
C THR A 320 2.49 -28.18 -7.00
N ALA A 321 3.81 -28.29 -6.81
CA ALA A 321 4.66 -29.33 -7.38
C ALA A 321 4.64 -29.42 -8.93
N VAL A 322 4.33 -28.31 -9.60
CA VAL A 322 4.43 -28.17 -11.07
C VAL A 322 5.87 -27.91 -11.50
N SER A 323 6.65 -27.21 -10.69
CA SER A 323 8.06 -26.90 -10.94
C SER A 323 8.93 -27.22 -9.71
N SER A 324 10.24 -27.10 -9.86
CA SER A 324 11.21 -27.35 -8.80
C SER A 324 11.73 -26.04 -8.16
N LEU A 325 12.34 -26.17 -6.98
CA LEU A 325 13.14 -25.11 -6.35
C LEU A 325 14.23 -24.54 -7.29
N ALA A 326 14.82 -25.40 -8.12
CA ALA A 326 15.84 -24.97 -9.07
C ALA A 326 15.25 -24.07 -10.18
N ASP A 327 14.04 -24.39 -10.65
CA ASP A 327 13.33 -23.58 -11.63
C ASP A 327 12.98 -22.21 -11.03
N TRP A 328 12.51 -22.17 -9.78
CA TRP A 328 12.24 -20.90 -9.09
C TRP A 328 13.51 -20.06 -8.89
N SER A 329 14.62 -20.68 -8.47
CA SER A 329 15.92 -20.00 -8.36
C SER A 329 16.36 -19.38 -9.70
N GLN A 330 16.18 -20.12 -10.79
CA GLN A 330 16.50 -19.66 -12.13
C GLN A 330 15.59 -18.51 -12.58
N THR A 331 14.29 -18.56 -12.25
CA THR A 331 13.34 -17.48 -12.54
C THR A 331 13.80 -16.17 -11.90
N ILE A 332 14.12 -16.16 -10.60
CA ILE A 332 14.57 -14.95 -9.91
C ILE A 332 15.86 -14.39 -10.54
N ALA A 333 16.79 -15.27 -10.92
CA ALA A 333 18.04 -14.89 -11.57
C ALA A 333 17.84 -14.30 -12.98
N SER A 334 16.77 -14.69 -13.68
CA SER A 334 16.43 -14.22 -15.03
C SER A 334 15.55 -12.98 -15.06
N CYS A 335 14.94 -12.59 -13.93
CA CYS A 335 14.08 -11.42 -13.85
C CYS A 335 14.87 -10.15 -14.21
N SER A 336 14.28 -9.31 -15.06
CA SER A 336 14.76 -7.95 -15.29
C SER A 336 14.26 -7.09 -14.15
N TRP A 337 15.18 -6.65 -13.29
CA TRP A 337 14.89 -5.73 -12.19
C TRP A 337 15.13 -4.28 -12.65
N PRO A 338 14.40 -3.30 -12.09
CA PRO A 338 14.53 -1.89 -12.47
C PRO A 338 15.98 -1.36 -12.45
N SER A 339 16.32 -0.54 -13.44
CA SER A 339 17.62 0.14 -13.57
C SER A 339 17.40 1.61 -13.98
N PRO A 340 17.84 2.61 -13.18
CA PRO A 340 18.58 2.46 -11.93
C PRO A 340 17.75 1.78 -10.84
N ALA A 341 18.43 1.05 -9.95
CA ALA A 341 17.77 0.39 -8.83
C ALA A 341 17.29 1.43 -7.81
N THR A 342 16.12 1.18 -7.20
CA THR A 342 15.54 1.99 -6.13
C THR A 342 15.56 1.20 -4.82
N THR A 343 15.34 1.86 -3.69
CA THR A 343 15.20 1.17 -2.40
C THR A 343 14.09 0.12 -2.45
N SER A 344 12.94 0.47 -3.04
CA SER A 344 11.81 -0.44 -3.24
C SER A 344 12.17 -1.65 -4.10
N SER A 345 12.82 -1.46 -5.25
CA SER A 345 13.16 -2.58 -6.14
C SER A 345 14.21 -3.53 -5.55
N LEU A 346 15.15 -3.00 -4.76
CA LEU A 346 16.14 -3.82 -4.05
C LEU A 346 15.54 -4.57 -2.86
N SER A 347 14.57 -3.98 -2.17
CA SER A 347 13.86 -4.62 -1.06
C SER A 347 12.98 -5.76 -1.59
N ALA A 348 12.18 -5.50 -2.63
CA ALA A 348 11.40 -6.52 -3.33
C ALA A 348 12.26 -7.70 -3.84
N LYS A 349 13.46 -7.40 -4.35
CA LYS A 349 14.42 -8.44 -4.77
C LYS A 349 14.95 -9.25 -3.58
N ALA A 350 15.19 -8.59 -2.45
CA ALA A 350 15.60 -9.28 -1.23
C ALA A 350 14.49 -10.20 -0.71
N ASP A 351 13.24 -9.75 -0.73
CA ASP A 351 12.07 -10.53 -0.30
C ASP A 351 11.89 -11.78 -1.17
N ALA A 352 11.98 -11.65 -2.51
CA ALA A 352 11.93 -12.79 -3.42
C ALA A 352 13.03 -13.84 -3.11
N HIS A 353 14.22 -13.40 -2.71
CA HIS A 353 15.30 -14.27 -2.28
C HIS A 353 15.08 -14.87 -0.88
N THR A 354 14.44 -14.15 0.02
CA THR A 354 14.06 -14.65 1.34
C THR A 354 12.99 -15.73 1.21
N SER A 355 11.94 -15.51 0.42
CA SER A 355 10.84 -16.48 0.21
C SER A 355 11.35 -17.83 -0.32
N ILE A 356 12.21 -17.84 -1.35
CA ILE A 356 12.79 -19.10 -1.83
C ILE A 356 13.72 -19.75 -0.81
N SER A 357 14.40 -18.96 0.04
CA SER A 357 15.26 -19.51 1.10
C SER A 357 14.44 -20.23 2.16
N LEU A 358 13.30 -19.67 2.57
CA LEU A 358 12.36 -20.30 3.49
C LEU A 358 11.80 -21.59 2.88
N ALA A 359 11.33 -21.54 1.63
CA ALA A 359 10.84 -22.72 0.91
C ALA A 359 11.90 -23.83 0.76
N ALA A 360 13.17 -23.48 0.61
CA ALA A 360 14.28 -24.44 0.57
C ALA A 360 14.50 -25.12 1.93
N LEU A 361 14.25 -24.42 3.05
CA LEU A 361 14.33 -24.99 4.39
C LEU A 361 13.12 -25.87 4.73
N GLU A 362 11.95 -25.59 4.16
CA GLU A 362 10.74 -26.40 4.28
C GLU A 362 10.79 -27.70 3.45
N ALA A 363 11.65 -27.76 2.43
CA ALA A 363 11.82 -28.94 1.59
C ALA A 363 12.26 -30.18 2.40
N ILE A 364 11.96 -31.39 1.90
CA ILE A 364 12.31 -32.64 2.56
C ILE A 364 13.19 -33.50 1.63
N PRO A 365 14.51 -33.66 1.92
CA PRO A 365 15.25 -33.01 3.00
C PRO A 365 15.48 -31.50 2.75
N PRO A 366 15.76 -30.69 3.81
CA PRO A 366 16.01 -29.26 3.65
C PRO A 366 17.25 -28.96 2.79
N ASP A 367 17.13 -28.04 1.83
CA ASP A 367 18.25 -27.56 1.02
C ASP A 367 18.87 -26.30 1.64
N GLN A 368 19.64 -26.51 2.71
CA GLN A 368 20.30 -25.42 3.42
C GLN A 368 21.35 -24.69 2.55
N MET A 369 21.91 -25.34 1.54
CA MET A 369 22.87 -24.71 0.63
C MET A 369 22.17 -23.69 -0.28
N MET A 370 20.97 -24.03 -0.77
CA MET A 370 20.13 -23.10 -1.52
C MET A 370 19.69 -21.92 -0.64
N ALA A 371 19.23 -22.19 0.58
CA ALA A 371 18.89 -21.15 1.54
C ALA A 371 20.08 -20.21 1.82
N TRP A 372 21.27 -20.76 2.08
CA TRP A 372 22.48 -19.95 2.28
C TRP A 372 22.80 -19.04 1.08
N LYS A 373 22.70 -19.58 -0.14
CA LYS A 373 22.95 -18.84 -1.38
C LYS A 373 21.97 -17.67 -1.51
N HIS A 374 20.68 -17.93 -1.34
CA HIS A 374 19.65 -16.92 -1.55
C HIS A 374 19.59 -15.88 -0.43
N TYR A 375 19.74 -16.25 0.84
CA TYR A 375 19.92 -15.25 1.89
C TYR A 375 21.16 -14.38 1.68
N SER A 376 22.24 -14.91 1.09
CA SER A 376 23.41 -14.10 0.74
C SER A 376 23.10 -13.06 -0.34
N PHE A 377 22.22 -13.40 -1.31
CA PHE A 377 21.74 -12.42 -2.29
C PHE A 377 20.78 -11.40 -1.68
N ALA A 378 19.86 -11.82 -0.80
CA ALA A 378 18.99 -10.90 -0.07
C ALA A 378 19.81 -9.88 0.75
N SER A 379 20.80 -10.36 1.51
CA SER A 379 21.72 -9.52 2.27
C SER A 379 22.48 -8.52 1.39
N ALA A 380 22.89 -8.92 0.17
CA ALA A 380 23.54 -8.04 -0.79
C ALA A 380 22.60 -6.94 -1.30
N SER A 381 21.37 -7.29 -1.69
CA SER A 381 20.35 -6.34 -2.16
C SER A 381 19.96 -5.33 -1.07
N LEU A 382 19.71 -5.79 0.16
CA LEU A 382 19.45 -4.89 1.30
C LEU A 382 20.68 -4.01 1.61
N GLY A 383 21.89 -4.56 1.44
CA GLY A 383 23.13 -3.82 1.57
C GLY A 383 23.26 -2.67 0.56
N GLU A 384 22.73 -2.83 -0.65
CA GLU A 384 22.64 -1.77 -1.66
C GLU A 384 21.51 -0.78 -1.34
N ALA A 385 20.34 -1.26 -0.93
CA ALA A 385 19.20 -0.43 -0.54
C ALA A 385 19.56 0.57 0.57
N THR A 386 20.31 0.12 1.59
CA THR A 386 20.77 1.00 2.69
C THR A 386 21.72 2.13 2.26
N LYS A 387 22.24 2.10 1.03
CA LYS A 387 23.06 3.19 0.47
C LYS A 387 22.21 4.25 -0.23
N LEU A 388 21.01 3.89 -0.66
CA LEU A 388 20.07 4.77 -1.37
C LEU A 388 19.14 5.49 -0.39
N GLU A 389 18.73 4.80 0.68
CA GLU A 389 17.70 5.30 1.60
C GLU A 389 18.23 6.21 2.71
N ALA A 390 17.53 7.30 2.99
CA ALA A 390 17.84 8.17 4.13
C ALA A 390 17.40 7.53 5.46
N THR A 391 16.19 6.97 5.48
CA THR A 391 15.55 6.32 6.63
C THR A 391 15.82 4.81 6.65
N LYS A 392 16.92 4.42 7.30
CA LYS A 392 17.45 3.04 7.21
C LYS A 392 16.86 2.03 8.19
N ALA A 393 15.86 2.42 8.98
CA ALA A 393 15.45 1.65 10.16
C ALA A 393 14.85 0.27 9.78
N GLU A 394 13.92 0.23 8.84
CA GLU A 394 13.30 -1.01 8.35
C GLU A 394 14.31 -1.90 7.62
N LEU A 395 15.14 -1.29 6.75
CA LEU A 395 16.23 -2.00 6.08
C LEU A 395 17.22 -2.62 7.07
N TYR A 396 17.44 -2.01 8.23
CA TYR A 396 18.25 -2.59 9.28
C TYR A 396 17.55 -3.78 9.95
N LEU A 397 16.24 -3.75 10.20
CA LEU A 397 15.52 -4.93 10.68
C LEU A 397 15.69 -6.10 9.69
N ALA A 398 15.36 -5.89 8.41
CA ALA A 398 15.46 -6.91 7.37
C ALA A 398 16.88 -7.49 7.23
N ARG A 399 17.91 -6.63 7.35
CA ARG A 399 19.31 -7.09 7.34
C ARG A 399 19.67 -7.91 8.57
N GLY A 400 19.16 -7.51 9.74
CA GLY A 400 19.35 -8.25 10.98
C GLY A 400 18.74 -9.63 10.90
N ASP A 401 17.51 -9.72 10.41
CA ASP A 401 16.78 -10.97 10.20
C ASP A 401 17.51 -11.88 9.22
N THR A 402 17.94 -11.34 8.07
CA THR A 402 18.70 -12.10 7.06
C THR A 402 20.01 -12.66 7.61
N ASP A 403 20.80 -11.86 8.35
CA ASP A 403 22.05 -12.34 8.93
C ASP A 403 21.80 -13.38 10.04
N LEU A 404 20.75 -13.21 10.83
CA LEU A 404 20.38 -14.18 11.87
C LEU A 404 19.93 -15.51 11.26
N MET A 405 19.06 -15.48 10.24
CA MET A 405 18.62 -16.68 9.49
C MET A 405 19.82 -17.42 8.88
N ARG A 406 20.77 -16.71 8.27
CA ARG A 406 22.02 -17.30 7.75
C ARG A 406 22.87 -17.98 8.81
N SER A 407 22.91 -17.42 10.02
CA SER A 407 23.73 -17.95 11.12
C SER A 407 23.25 -19.33 11.63
N ARG A 408 21.96 -19.64 11.38
CA ARG A 408 21.26 -20.83 11.88
C ARG A 408 21.35 -22.04 10.96
N LEU A 409 22.02 -21.92 9.80
CA LEU A 409 22.20 -23.02 8.85
C LEU A 409 23.33 -23.96 9.29
N ASP A 410 23.03 -24.96 10.12
CA ASP A 410 24.00 -25.93 10.64
C ASP A 410 24.63 -26.85 9.58
N GLY A 411 23.92 -27.09 8.48
CA GLY A 411 24.35 -27.97 7.38
C GLY A 411 25.32 -27.31 6.40
N VAL A 412 25.64 -26.03 6.58
CA VAL A 412 26.51 -25.26 5.66
C VAL A 412 27.78 -24.83 6.38
N GLU A 413 28.94 -25.33 5.93
CA GLU A 413 30.23 -25.05 6.56
C GLU A 413 30.54 -23.54 6.66
N ALA A 414 30.19 -22.78 5.62
CA ALA A 414 30.37 -21.33 5.59
C ALA A 414 29.53 -20.60 6.65
N ALA A 415 28.30 -21.07 6.88
CA ALA A 415 27.41 -20.53 7.91
C ALA A 415 27.94 -20.85 9.31
N VAL A 416 28.36 -22.09 9.57
CA VAL A 416 28.96 -22.51 10.85
C VAL A 416 30.19 -21.68 11.18
N LYS A 417 31.11 -21.49 10.22
CA LYS A 417 32.32 -20.67 10.41
C LYS A 417 32.01 -19.19 10.68
N SER A 418 30.94 -18.68 10.08
CA SER A 418 30.57 -17.25 10.17
C SER A 418 29.54 -16.95 11.25
N ARG A 419 29.02 -17.97 11.95
CA ARG A 419 27.86 -17.87 12.86
C ARG A 419 27.98 -16.75 13.88
N ALA A 420 29.09 -16.72 14.62
CA ALA A 420 29.32 -15.70 15.64
C ALA A 420 29.37 -14.27 15.05
N VAL A 421 29.94 -14.13 13.85
CA VAL A 421 30.02 -12.84 13.15
C VAL A 421 28.63 -12.41 12.68
N LEU A 422 27.86 -13.31 12.07
CA LEU A 422 26.51 -13.04 11.58
C LEU A 422 25.56 -12.64 12.72
N ARG A 423 25.57 -13.38 13.84
CA ARG A 423 24.77 -13.01 15.03
C ARG A 423 25.15 -11.64 15.59
N LYS A 424 26.45 -11.35 15.66
CA LYS A 424 26.94 -10.03 16.09
C LYS A 424 26.48 -8.92 15.14
N ASN A 425 26.51 -9.16 13.83
CA ASN A 425 26.02 -8.21 12.83
C ASN A 425 24.51 -7.98 12.99
N ALA A 426 23.72 -9.04 13.17
CA ALA A 426 22.28 -8.93 13.39
C ALA A 426 21.94 -8.02 14.57
N GLY A 427 22.61 -8.21 15.72
CA GLY A 427 22.44 -7.32 16.87
C GLY A 427 22.88 -5.86 16.58
N VAL A 428 23.91 -5.63 15.76
CA VAL A 428 24.26 -4.26 15.33
C VAL A 428 23.13 -3.63 14.53
N TYR A 429 22.52 -4.37 13.61
CA TYR A 429 21.42 -3.86 12.81
C TYR A 429 20.15 -3.62 13.65
N TYR A 430 19.76 -4.54 14.53
CA TYR A 430 18.61 -4.33 15.41
C TYR A 430 18.76 -3.12 16.33
N ARG A 431 19.95 -2.89 16.90
CA ARG A 431 20.21 -1.65 17.65
C ARG A 431 20.19 -0.41 16.76
N GLY A 432 20.60 -0.54 15.51
CA GLY A 432 20.46 0.52 14.51
C GLY A 432 19.00 0.86 14.23
N ALA A 433 18.17 -0.16 13.98
CA ALA A 433 16.72 -0.01 13.78
C ALA A 433 16.04 0.61 15.01
N MET A 434 16.38 0.13 16.21
CA MET A 434 15.90 0.71 17.47
C MET A 434 16.27 2.21 17.63
N LYS A 435 17.47 2.59 17.19
CA LYS A 435 17.96 3.97 17.32
C LYS A 435 17.34 4.92 16.29
N LEU A 436 17.13 4.43 15.06
CA LEU A 436 16.67 5.23 13.93
C LEU A 436 15.16 5.18 13.72
N GLY A 437 14.50 4.10 14.15
CA GLY A 437 13.08 3.86 13.97
C GLY A 437 12.23 4.46 15.08
N GLU A 438 10.92 4.50 14.81
CA GLU A 438 9.88 4.93 15.73
C GLU A 438 8.80 3.83 15.85
N GLY A 439 7.89 3.96 16.82
CA GLY A 439 6.75 3.05 16.97
C GLY A 439 7.12 1.56 16.97
N LYS A 440 6.50 0.79 16.07
CA LYS A 440 6.70 -0.67 15.93
C LYS A 440 8.16 -1.02 15.62
N ILE A 441 8.81 -0.31 14.70
CA ILE A 441 10.19 -0.60 14.28
C ILE A 441 11.17 -0.50 15.45
N LYS A 442 11.00 0.52 16.29
CA LYS A 442 11.85 0.70 17.47
C LYS A 442 11.69 -0.42 18.48
N ILE A 443 10.44 -0.78 18.76
CA ILE A 443 10.07 -1.86 19.68
C ILE A 443 10.64 -3.18 19.16
N GLU A 444 10.45 -3.47 17.88
CA GLU A 444 10.91 -4.69 17.25
C GLU A 444 12.44 -4.82 17.30
N GLY A 445 13.17 -3.74 17.02
CA GLY A 445 14.62 -3.72 17.16
C GLY A 445 15.11 -3.98 18.59
N ASP A 446 14.44 -3.43 19.61
CA ASP A 446 14.80 -3.69 21.02
C ASP A 446 14.53 -5.15 21.41
N VAL A 447 13.35 -5.67 21.07
CA VAL A 447 12.95 -7.06 21.36
C VAL A 447 13.91 -8.04 20.68
N LYS A 448 14.13 -7.92 19.37
CA LYS A 448 15.01 -8.82 18.61
C LYS A 448 16.48 -8.75 19.08
N ASP A 449 17.00 -7.57 19.46
CA ASP A 449 18.35 -7.44 20.06
C ASP A 449 18.47 -8.15 21.41
N ARG A 450 17.45 -8.04 22.27
CA ARG A 450 17.42 -8.74 23.57
C ARG A 450 17.30 -10.25 23.41
N MET A 451 16.51 -10.71 22.44
CA MET A 451 16.39 -12.14 22.13
C MET A 451 17.74 -12.74 21.70
N ILE A 452 18.51 -12.04 20.84
CA ILE A 452 19.88 -12.48 20.49
C ILE A 452 20.78 -12.56 21.72
N LYS A 453 20.81 -11.52 22.56
CA LYS A 453 21.66 -11.49 23.77
C LYS A 453 21.34 -12.64 24.73
N TYR A 454 20.05 -12.93 24.89
CA TYR A 454 19.59 -14.05 25.70
C TYR A 454 20.07 -15.39 25.13
N GLU A 455 19.90 -15.65 23.83
CA GLU A 455 20.44 -16.85 23.18
C GLU A 455 21.98 -16.95 23.27
N ASP A 456 22.67 -15.81 23.35
CA ASP A 456 24.12 -15.73 23.54
C ASP A 456 24.56 -15.87 25.02
N GLY A 457 23.61 -16.10 25.95
CA GLY A 457 23.86 -16.44 27.35
C GLY A 457 23.64 -15.31 28.37
N ASP A 458 23.15 -14.14 27.94
CA ASP A 458 22.73 -13.08 28.86
C ASP A 458 21.27 -13.31 29.33
N GLU A 459 21.10 -14.14 30.36
CA GLU A 459 19.78 -14.44 30.93
C GLU A 459 19.04 -13.20 31.46
N THR A 460 19.76 -12.10 31.70
CA THR A 460 19.19 -10.84 32.19
C THR A 460 18.67 -9.93 31.08
N ALA A 461 18.95 -10.23 29.80
CA ALA A 461 18.60 -9.37 28.68
C ALA A 461 17.09 -9.12 28.52
N LEU A 462 16.25 -10.05 28.99
CA LEU A 462 14.79 -9.94 28.94
C LEU A 462 14.19 -9.18 30.13
N VAL A 463 14.99 -8.85 31.15
CA VAL A 463 14.51 -8.14 32.34
C VAL A 463 13.97 -6.77 31.95
N GLY A 464 12.74 -6.49 32.42
CA GLY A 464 12.04 -5.23 32.16
C GLY A 464 11.40 -5.12 30.78
N LEU A 465 11.39 -6.20 29.98
CA LEU A 465 10.65 -6.23 28.73
C LEU A 465 9.14 -6.35 29.00
N ASP A 466 8.33 -5.49 28.39
CA ASP A 466 6.88 -5.59 28.49
C ASP A 466 6.39 -6.80 27.68
N GLU A 467 5.91 -7.83 28.36
CA GLU A 467 5.43 -9.08 27.75
C GLU A 467 4.31 -8.84 26.72
N ARG A 468 3.44 -7.84 26.93
CA ARG A 468 2.35 -7.56 25.99
C ARG A 468 2.89 -7.01 24.67
N VAL A 469 3.89 -6.14 24.77
CA VAL A 469 4.54 -5.51 23.63
C VAL A 469 5.44 -6.50 22.90
N ALA A 470 6.15 -7.36 23.63
CA ALA A 470 7.06 -8.35 23.06
C ALA A 470 6.34 -9.53 22.39
N ARG A 471 5.13 -9.89 22.85
CA ARG A 471 4.41 -11.06 22.35
C ARG A 471 4.18 -11.01 20.84
N ASP A 472 3.73 -9.87 20.33
CA ASP A 472 3.42 -9.73 18.89
C ASP A 472 4.71 -9.80 18.07
N VAL A 473 5.77 -9.10 18.50
CA VAL A 473 7.09 -9.17 17.83
C VAL A 473 7.65 -10.58 17.83
N VAL A 474 7.52 -11.30 18.94
CA VAL A 474 8.02 -12.68 19.07
C VAL A 474 7.21 -13.62 18.20
N ALA A 475 5.89 -13.45 18.12
CA ALA A 475 5.03 -14.23 17.24
C ALA A 475 5.43 -14.01 15.77
N ASP A 476 5.50 -12.75 15.33
CA ASP A 476 5.92 -12.38 13.97
C ASP A 476 7.30 -13.00 13.65
N ALA A 477 8.30 -12.82 14.53
CA ALA A 477 9.66 -13.28 14.27
C ALA A 477 9.82 -14.83 14.31
N VAL A 478 8.93 -15.55 14.99
CA VAL A 478 8.87 -17.01 14.96
C VAL A 478 8.21 -17.50 13.67
N GLU A 479 7.12 -16.85 13.26
CA GLU A 479 6.42 -17.15 12.00
C GLU A 479 7.32 -16.94 10.78
N GLU A 480 8.10 -15.84 10.78
CA GLU A 480 9.10 -15.53 9.75
C GLU A 480 10.32 -16.47 9.77
N GLY A 481 10.44 -17.36 10.76
CA GLY A 481 11.58 -18.28 10.91
C GLY A 481 12.87 -17.61 11.39
N VAL A 482 12.81 -16.34 11.81
CA VAL A 482 13.96 -15.59 12.36
C VAL A 482 14.36 -16.13 13.72
N PHE A 483 13.38 -16.48 14.56
CA PHE A 483 13.54 -17.11 15.88
C PHE A 483 12.85 -18.49 15.95
N GLY A 484 13.29 -19.34 16.88
CA GLY A 484 12.73 -20.68 17.04
C GLY A 484 11.43 -20.66 17.85
N ALA A 485 10.55 -21.65 17.61
CA ALA A 485 9.23 -21.75 18.23
C ALA A 485 9.23 -21.81 19.77
N GLU A 486 10.37 -22.16 20.39
CA GLU A 486 10.56 -22.11 21.84
C GLU A 486 10.33 -20.72 22.44
N TRP A 487 10.51 -19.65 21.64
CA TRP A 487 10.31 -18.28 22.10
C TRP A 487 8.86 -17.96 22.47
N MET A 488 7.89 -18.63 21.84
CA MET A 488 6.47 -18.49 22.20
C MET A 488 6.19 -18.93 23.64
N GLY A 489 6.91 -19.97 24.12
CA GLY A 489 6.82 -20.44 25.50
C GLY A 489 7.49 -19.48 26.50
N ARG A 490 8.59 -18.84 26.09
CA ARG A 490 9.42 -17.98 26.96
C ARG A 490 8.76 -16.64 27.31
N ILE A 491 7.89 -16.12 26.44
CA ILE A 491 7.19 -14.84 26.64
C ILE A 491 5.75 -15.05 27.18
N GLY A 492 5.25 -16.30 27.14
CA GLY A 492 3.90 -16.68 27.60
C GLY A 492 3.84 -17.43 28.93
N GLY A 493 4.88 -18.18 29.29
CA GLY A 493 5.04 -18.73 30.63
C GLY A 493 5.75 -17.69 31.48
N GLY A 494 5.01 -17.08 32.41
CA GLY A 494 5.49 -15.95 33.22
C GLY A 494 6.95 -16.13 33.61
N MET A 495 7.74 -15.07 33.46
CA MET A 495 9.10 -14.99 33.97
C MET A 495 9.06 -15.25 35.48
N ASP A 496 9.10 -16.52 35.87
CA ASP A 496 9.35 -16.96 37.22
C ASP A 496 10.83 -16.68 37.45
N VAL A 497 11.12 -15.40 37.69
CA VAL A 497 12.38 -14.96 38.24
C VAL A 497 12.45 -15.69 39.57
N GLY A 498 13.26 -16.73 39.62
CA GLY A 498 13.44 -17.58 40.79
C GLY A 498 13.56 -16.73 42.05
N SER A 499 12.47 -16.68 42.82
CA SER A 499 12.52 -16.43 44.24
C SER A 499 12.68 -17.80 44.88
N ASP A 500 13.92 -18.29 44.99
CA ASP A 500 14.34 -19.23 46.02
C ASP A 500 15.88 -19.44 45.95
N ALA A 501 16.61 -18.58 46.67
CA ALA A 501 17.72 -18.89 47.60
C ALA A 501 18.45 -17.61 48.04
#